data_AF-C3Z3X5-F1
#
_entry.id   AF-C3Z3X5-F1
#
_cell.length_a   1.000
_cell.length_b   1.000
_cell.length_c   1.000
_cell.angle_alpha   90.00
_cell.angle_beta   90.00
_cell.angle_gamma   90.00
#
_symmetry.space_group_name_H-M   'P 1'
#
loop_
_entity.id
_entity.type
_entity.pdbx_description
1 polymer ?
#
loop_
_entity_poly.entity_id
_entity_poly.type
_entity_poly.pdbx_seq_one_letter_code
_entity_poly.pdbx_strand_id
1 'polypeptide(L)'
;LTHIQPGAFSNLPMLRRLCLNVNNLTKIPPDSFSNLPQLRRLDLTSNRISNIDSDLFSKMPLLELLVIADNQIIISPGIFSNLHQLQRLELKSNHITEIQPGTFSNLPSLKTLSLRCNQMTTIQPGTFQNLPRLATLDLRDNPWQCDCRMIPFKSHFSESEIICEEPGKFRGQKLQHIELGNLICEKPKIVGFQRGKDVTLFSGNALHLICKASGIPKPDITVILPSGRNATSVSDERVTVNENGSIVVRYLTKTDVGLYVCMASNHVGSSFATLSVEIR
;
A
#
# COMPACT_ATOMS: atom_id res chain seq x y z
N LEU A 1 -17.80 12.93 18.20
CA LEU A 1 -18.56 13.19 16.96
C LEU A 1 -18.45 11.99 16.01
N THR A 2 -19.56 11.49 15.46
CA THR A 2 -19.56 10.36 14.50
C THR A 2 -19.78 10.79 13.05
N HIS A 3 -20.47 11.92 12.84
CA HIS A 3 -20.76 12.47 11.51
C HIS A 3 -20.72 14.00 11.57
N ILE A 4 -20.35 14.63 10.46
CA ILE A 4 -20.49 16.07 10.23
C ILE A 4 -21.74 16.28 9.38
N GLN A 5 -22.62 17.18 9.79
CA GLN A 5 -23.75 17.57 8.94
C GLN A 5 -23.23 18.32 7.71
N PRO A 6 -23.73 18.07 6.50
CA PRO A 6 -23.36 18.84 5.31
C PRO A 6 -23.49 20.35 5.58
N GLY A 7 -22.46 21.12 5.23
CA GLY A 7 -22.42 22.56 5.47
C GLY A 7 -22.25 23.00 6.92
N ALA A 8 -21.97 22.09 7.87
CA ALA A 8 -21.81 22.43 9.29
C ALA A 8 -20.73 23.50 9.55
N PHE A 9 -19.72 23.61 8.68
CA PHE A 9 -18.68 24.63 8.76
C PHE A 9 -18.64 25.50 7.49
N SER A 10 -19.81 25.73 6.88
CA SER A 10 -19.92 26.60 5.71
C SER A 10 -19.89 28.09 6.10
N ASN A 11 -19.31 28.93 5.23
CA ASN A 11 -19.36 30.40 5.34
C ASN A 11 -18.82 30.97 6.66
N LEU A 12 -17.65 30.50 7.09
CA LEU A 12 -16.95 31.03 8.27
C LEU A 12 -15.71 31.83 7.82
N PRO A 13 -15.88 33.08 7.32
CA PRO A 13 -14.82 33.83 6.63
C PRO A 13 -13.64 34.21 7.54
N MET A 14 -13.84 34.22 8.86
CA MET A 14 -12.81 34.57 9.84
C MET A 14 -12.15 33.34 10.49
N LEU A 15 -12.63 32.12 10.21
CA LEU A 15 -12.11 30.91 10.84
C LEU A 15 -10.68 30.65 10.35
N ARG A 16 -9.73 30.58 11.29
CA ARG A 16 -8.30 30.34 11.00
C ARG A 16 -7.81 28.95 11.39
N ARG A 17 -8.47 28.35 12.37
CA ARG A 17 -8.12 27.03 12.91
C ARG A 17 -9.40 26.24 13.13
N LEU A 18 -9.41 25.00 12.64
CA LEU A 18 -10.47 24.03 12.87
C LEU A 18 -9.84 22.74 13.42
N CYS A 19 -10.25 22.34 14.62
CA CYS A 19 -9.79 21.12 15.28
C CYS A 19 -10.98 20.17 15.42
N LEU A 20 -10.89 19.02 14.75
CA LEU A 20 -11.87 17.93 14.75
C LEU A 20 -11.22 16.60 15.17
N ASN A 21 -10.05 16.68 15.80
CA ASN A 21 -9.27 15.54 16.26
C ASN A 21 -9.96 14.78 17.41
N VAL A 22 -9.58 13.50 17.58
CA VAL A 22 -10.09 12.60 18.62
C VAL A 22 -11.61 12.48 18.54
N ASN A 23 -12.09 12.07 17.37
CA ASN A 23 -13.50 11.81 17.10
C ASN A 23 -13.65 10.43 16.44
N ASN A 24 -14.86 10.10 15.99
CA ASN A 24 -15.16 8.83 15.34
C ASN A 24 -15.69 9.05 13.92
N LEU A 25 -15.17 10.06 13.22
CA LEU A 25 -15.56 10.41 11.86
C LEU A 25 -15.05 9.35 10.88
N THR A 26 -15.92 8.88 9.99
CA THR A 26 -15.56 7.91 8.95
C THR A 26 -15.40 8.54 7.56
N LYS A 27 -16.03 9.70 7.34
CA LYS A 27 -16.04 10.45 6.10
C LYS A 27 -16.17 11.94 6.39
N ILE A 28 -15.78 12.76 5.43
CA ILE A 28 -16.04 14.20 5.41
C ILE A 28 -16.93 14.50 4.20
N PRO A 29 -18.19 14.93 4.38
CA PRO A 29 -19.03 15.34 3.27
C PRO A 29 -18.37 16.48 2.45
N PRO A 30 -18.46 16.49 1.11
CA PRO A 30 -17.75 17.45 0.25
C PRO A 30 -17.99 18.93 0.62
N ASP A 31 -19.23 19.28 0.98
CA ASP A 31 -19.61 20.66 1.28
C ASP A 31 -19.36 21.09 2.74
N SER A 32 -18.80 20.20 3.56
CA SER A 32 -18.56 20.47 4.99
C SER A 32 -17.66 21.68 5.21
N PHE A 33 -16.73 21.95 4.29
CA PHE A 33 -15.71 23.01 4.38
C PHE A 33 -15.87 24.09 3.29
N SER A 34 -17.11 24.35 2.87
CA SER A 34 -17.40 25.36 1.85
C SER A 34 -17.13 26.78 2.38
N ASN A 35 -16.40 27.59 1.59
CA ASN A 35 -16.12 29.00 1.87
C ASN A 35 -15.40 29.25 3.22
N LEU A 36 -14.21 28.65 3.38
CA LEU A 36 -13.29 28.87 4.50
C LEU A 36 -11.98 29.59 4.05
N PRO A 37 -12.07 30.81 3.49
CA PRO A 37 -10.95 31.45 2.79
C PRO A 37 -9.76 31.81 3.68
N GLN A 38 -9.94 31.90 4.99
CA GLN A 38 -8.90 32.28 5.95
C GLN A 38 -8.37 31.10 6.77
N LEU A 39 -8.82 29.87 6.49
CA LEU A 39 -8.40 28.71 7.27
C LEU A 39 -6.92 28.40 7.00
N ARG A 40 -6.12 28.36 8.08
CA ARG A 40 -4.69 28.09 8.04
C ARG A 40 -4.33 26.74 8.64
N ARG A 41 -5.14 26.23 9.56
CA ARG A 41 -4.86 24.98 10.28
C ARG A 41 -6.09 24.10 10.34
N LEU A 42 -5.95 22.88 9.87
CA LEU A 42 -6.97 21.84 9.96
C LEU A 42 -6.36 20.59 10.60
N ASP A 43 -6.96 20.16 11.70
CA ASP A 43 -6.57 18.97 12.44
C ASP A 43 -7.72 17.96 12.48
N LEU A 44 -7.50 16.81 11.84
CA LEU A 44 -8.43 15.67 11.70
C LEU A 44 -7.90 14.42 12.40
N THR A 45 -6.87 14.55 13.24
CA THR A 45 -6.12 13.44 13.84
C THR A 45 -6.99 12.50 14.66
N SER A 46 -6.66 11.21 14.69
CA SER A 46 -7.34 10.19 15.51
C SER A 46 -8.84 10.15 15.23
N ASN A 47 -9.19 9.82 13.99
CA ASN A 47 -10.54 9.53 13.53
C ASN A 47 -10.54 8.15 12.84
N ARG A 48 -11.54 7.85 12.01
CA ARG A 48 -11.62 6.64 11.20
C ARG A 48 -11.86 6.98 9.73
N ILE A 49 -11.33 8.12 9.28
CA ILE A 49 -11.61 8.66 7.95
C ILE A 49 -10.92 7.78 6.92
N SER A 50 -11.69 7.19 6.03
CA SER A 50 -11.17 6.41 4.89
C SER A 50 -11.44 7.05 3.54
N ASN A 51 -12.47 7.90 3.46
CA ASN A 51 -12.87 8.57 2.24
C ASN A 51 -12.81 10.09 2.41
N ILE A 52 -12.01 10.73 1.54
CA ILE A 52 -11.87 12.17 1.39
C ILE A 52 -12.05 12.47 -0.10
N ASP A 53 -12.92 13.42 -0.41
CA ASP A 53 -13.08 13.89 -1.79
C ASP A 53 -11.79 14.58 -2.26
N SER A 54 -11.42 14.38 -3.53
CA SER A 54 -10.18 14.90 -4.11
C SER A 54 -10.15 16.42 -4.17
N ASP A 55 -11.32 17.08 -4.19
CA ASP A 55 -11.43 18.53 -4.23
C ASP A 55 -11.66 19.17 -2.84
N LEU A 56 -11.80 18.37 -1.77
CA LEU A 56 -12.16 18.87 -0.43
C LEU A 56 -11.24 20.00 0.04
N PHE A 57 -9.92 19.83 -0.16
CA PHE A 57 -8.92 20.79 0.29
C PHE A 57 -8.76 21.99 -0.64
N SER A 58 -9.29 21.92 -1.88
CA SER A 58 -9.24 23.03 -2.84
C SER A 58 -10.00 24.27 -2.32
N LYS A 59 -10.97 24.08 -1.42
CA LYS A 59 -11.78 25.15 -0.84
C LYS A 59 -11.07 25.92 0.28
N MET A 60 -9.84 25.54 0.65
CA MET A 60 -9.03 26.12 1.73
C MET A 60 -7.62 26.52 1.22
N PRO A 61 -7.51 27.50 0.31
CA PRO A 61 -6.26 27.80 -0.40
C PRO A 61 -5.13 28.38 0.49
N LEU A 62 -5.48 28.90 1.68
CA LEU A 62 -4.52 29.47 2.63
C LEU A 62 -4.04 28.47 3.70
N LEU A 63 -4.34 27.18 3.55
CA LEU A 63 -3.97 26.17 4.53
C LEU A 63 -2.44 26.05 4.64
N GLU A 64 -1.92 26.20 5.85
CA GLU A 64 -0.48 26.11 6.18
C GLU A 64 -0.13 24.78 6.86
N LEU A 65 -1.07 24.23 7.62
CA LEU A 65 -0.92 23.01 8.40
C LEU A 65 -2.14 22.12 8.22
N LEU A 66 -1.90 20.92 7.69
CA LEU A 66 -2.89 19.88 7.54
C LEU A 66 -2.42 18.63 8.28
N VAL A 67 -3.20 18.21 9.27
CA VAL A 67 -2.90 17.03 10.09
C VAL A 67 -4.05 16.04 9.93
N ILE A 68 -3.74 14.89 9.34
CA ILE A 68 -4.68 13.77 9.13
C ILE A 68 -4.02 12.48 9.62
N ALA A 69 -3.37 12.55 10.78
CA ALA A 69 -2.70 11.40 11.37
C ALA A 69 -3.69 10.44 12.03
N ASP A 70 -3.31 9.17 12.20
CA ASP A 70 -4.12 8.14 12.88
C ASP A 70 -5.54 8.03 12.28
N ASN A 71 -5.60 7.73 10.98
CA ASN A 71 -6.82 7.58 10.18
C ASN A 71 -6.67 6.38 9.23
N GLN A 72 -7.53 6.27 8.21
CA GLN A 72 -7.56 5.16 7.25
C GLN A 72 -7.54 5.67 5.80
N ILE A 73 -6.98 6.86 5.56
CA ILE A 73 -7.13 7.57 4.28
C ILE A 73 -6.43 6.84 3.15
N ILE A 74 -6.98 7.00 1.95
CA ILE A 74 -6.35 6.62 0.68
C ILE A 74 -5.98 7.90 -0.06
N ILE A 75 -4.76 7.98 -0.58
CA ILE A 75 -4.28 9.15 -1.30
C ILE A 75 -4.72 9.06 -2.76
N SER A 76 -5.71 9.85 -3.14
CA SER A 76 -6.12 10.00 -4.54
C SER A 76 -5.23 11.00 -5.28
N PRO A 77 -5.02 10.84 -6.60
CA PRO A 77 -4.29 11.81 -7.40
C PRO A 77 -4.88 13.21 -7.25
N GLY A 78 -4.03 14.20 -6.98
CA GLY A 78 -4.45 15.60 -6.87
C GLY A 78 -5.19 15.98 -5.59
N ILE A 79 -5.32 15.11 -4.58
CA ILE A 79 -5.99 15.45 -3.30
C ILE A 79 -5.36 16.67 -2.60
N PHE A 80 -4.06 16.89 -2.77
CA PHE A 80 -3.34 18.05 -2.23
C PHE A 80 -3.10 19.14 -3.28
N SER A 81 -3.75 19.05 -4.44
CA SER A 81 -3.67 20.09 -5.46
C SER A 81 -4.19 21.43 -4.90
N ASN A 82 -3.55 22.53 -5.29
CA ASN A 82 -3.89 23.90 -4.89
C ASN A 82 -3.52 24.30 -3.45
N LEU A 83 -2.90 23.43 -2.65
CA LEU A 83 -2.42 23.76 -1.31
C LEU A 83 -1.06 24.49 -1.34
N HIS A 84 -0.98 25.59 -2.08
CA HIS A 84 0.29 26.30 -2.36
C HIS A 84 0.95 26.93 -1.13
N GLN A 85 0.18 27.20 -0.09
CA GLN A 85 0.66 27.77 1.18
C GLN A 85 1.02 26.70 2.22
N LEU A 86 0.80 25.42 1.91
CA LEU A 86 0.98 24.35 2.87
C LEU A 86 2.47 24.20 3.23
N GLN A 87 2.75 24.27 4.52
CA GLN A 87 4.11 24.18 5.06
C GLN A 87 4.35 22.84 5.76
N ARG A 88 3.30 22.26 6.37
CA ARG A 88 3.39 21.00 7.10
C ARG A 88 2.21 20.10 6.77
N LEU A 89 2.53 18.88 6.36
CA LEU A 89 1.58 17.82 6.05
C LEU A 89 1.91 16.57 6.88
N GLU A 90 0.98 16.17 7.73
CA GLU A 90 1.12 15.03 8.63
C GLU A 90 0.13 13.93 8.25
N LEU A 91 0.63 12.85 7.66
CA LEU A 91 -0.13 11.68 7.19
C LEU A 91 0.29 10.40 7.93
N LYS A 92 0.95 10.56 9.09
CA LYS A 92 1.42 9.46 9.93
C LYS A 92 0.28 8.50 10.29
N SER A 93 0.58 7.21 10.43
CA SER A 93 -0.36 6.20 10.94
C SER A 93 -1.65 6.15 10.11
N ASN A 94 -1.50 6.02 8.80
CA ASN A 94 -2.59 5.70 7.88
C ASN A 94 -2.32 4.34 7.22
N HIS A 95 -3.07 4.00 6.18
CA HIS A 95 -2.91 2.77 5.40
C HIS A 95 -2.30 3.05 4.02
N ILE A 96 -1.38 4.01 3.93
CA ILE A 96 -0.77 4.40 2.65
C ILE A 96 0.23 3.32 2.23
N THR A 97 -0.02 2.68 1.09
CA THR A 97 0.82 1.62 0.51
C THR A 97 1.72 2.14 -0.61
N GLU A 98 1.26 3.14 -1.35
CA GLU A 98 1.99 3.77 -2.44
C GLU A 98 1.64 5.25 -2.56
N ILE A 99 2.54 6.00 -3.19
CA ILE A 99 2.32 7.40 -3.54
C ILE A 99 2.71 7.60 -5.00
N GLN A 100 1.72 8.01 -5.79
CA GLN A 100 1.92 8.27 -7.20
C GLN A 100 2.87 9.46 -7.41
N PRO A 101 3.82 9.38 -8.36
CA PRO A 101 4.68 10.50 -8.72
C PRO A 101 3.86 11.75 -9.03
N GLY A 102 4.29 12.89 -8.49
CA GLY A 102 3.58 14.15 -8.66
C GLY A 102 2.40 14.39 -7.72
N THR A 103 2.06 13.46 -6.81
CA THR A 103 1.05 13.71 -5.75
C THR A 103 1.33 14.98 -4.94
N PHE A 104 2.61 15.31 -4.76
CA PHE A 104 3.06 16.49 -4.01
C PHE A 104 3.62 17.62 -4.90
N SER A 105 3.53 17.51 -6.24
CA SER A 105 4.23 18.41 -7.18
C SER A 105 3.85 19.90 -7.07
N ASN A 106 2.67 20.19 -6.51
CA ASN A 106 2.11 21.54 -6.41
C ASN A 106 2.18 22.13 -4.99
N LEU A 107 3.13 21.67 -4.16
CA LEU A 107 3.33 22.11 -2.78
C LEU A 107 4.65 22.89 -2.61
N PRO A 108 4.83 24.08 -3.23
CA PRO A 108 6.10 24.81 -3.25
C PRO A 108 6.56 25.32 -1.88
N SER A 109 5.63 25.43 -0.92
CA SER A 109 5.91 25.93 0.43
C SER A 109 6.16 24.81 1.45
N LEU A 110 6.05 23.54 1.05
CA LEU A 110 6.11 22.41 1.98
C LEU A 110 7.50 22.26 2.57
N LYS A 111 7.59 22.26 3.89
CA LYS A 111 8.83 22.13 4.68
C LYS A 111 8.90 20.80 5.40
N THR A 112 7.77 20.30 5.86
CA THR A 112 7.68 19.07 6.65
C THR A 112 6.62 18.15 6.07
N LEU A 113 7.03 16.93 5.73
CA LEU A 113 6.16 15.84 5.32
C LEU A 113 6.42 14.62 6.21
N SER A 114 5.36 14.10 6.81
CA SER A 114 5.42 12.88 7.61
C SER A 114 4.53 11.81 7.01
N LEU A 115 5.14 10.69 6.65
CA LEU A 115 4.53 9.45 6.15
C LEU A 115 4.86 8.27 7.06
N ARG A 116 5.27 8.55 8.29
CA ARG A 116 5.65 7.56 9.29
C ARG A 116 4.51 6.58 9.61
N CYS A 117 4.83 5.34 9.99
CA CYS A 117 3.84 4.35 10.41
C CYS A 117 2.77 4.07 9.32
N ASN A 118 3.18 3.99 8.06
CA ASN A 118 2.30 3.59 6.95
C ASN A 118 2.71 2.19 6.46
N GLN A 119 2.23 1.79 5.28
CA GLN A 119 2.43 0.45 4.72
C GLN A 119 3.23 0.50 3.40
N MET A 120 4.07 1.52 3.23
CA MET A 120 4.87 1.69 2.02
C MET A 120 6.01 0.68 1.99
N THR A 121 6.13 -0.04 0.87
CA THR A 121 7.23 -1.01 0.67
C THR A 121 8.35 -0.47 -0.21
N THR A 122 8.07 0.53 -1.04
CA THR A 122 9.05 1.13 -1.95
C THR A 122 8.69 2.59 -2.25
N ILE A 123 9.62 3.32 -2.84
CA ILE A 123 9.44 4.71 -3.26
C ILE A 123 9.61 4.73 -4.78
N GLN A 124 8.66 5.33 -5.50
CA GLN A 124 8.81 5.46 -6.95
C GLN A 124 9.74 6.65 -7.27
N PRO A 125 10.59 6.55 -8.31
CA PRO A 125 11.37 7.68 -8.79
C PRO A 125 10.45 8.88 -9.05
N GLY A 126 10.78 10.03 -8.46
CA GLY A 126 10.00 11.24 -8.60
C GLY A 126 8.83 11.44 -7.65
N THR A 127 8.55 10.50 -6.73
CA THR A 127 7.52 10.69 -5.69
C THR A 127 7.70 12.00 -4.90
N PHE A 128 8.95 12.38 -4.60
CA PHE A 128 9.29 13.59 -3.84
C PHE A 128 10.04 14.65 -4.69
N GLN A 129 9.93 14.58 -6.02
CA GLN A 129 10.50 15.61 -6.89
C GLN A 129 9.74 16.94 -6.75
N ASN A 130 10.42 18.04 -7.08
CA ASN A 130 9.84 19.40 -7.10
C ASN A 130 9.30 19.90 -5.76
N LEU A 131 9.94 19.53 -4.65
CA LEU A 131 9.68 20.06 -3.32
C LEU A 131 10.85 20.94 -2.84
N PRO A 132 11.01 22.17 -3.37
CA PRO A 132 12.22 22.97 -3.22
C PRO A 132 12.50 23.45 -1.80
N ARG A 133 11.51 23.41 -0.91
CA ARG A 133 11.62 23.87 0.49
C ARG A 133 11.53 22.73 1.50
N LEU A 134 11.43 21.48 1.05
CA LEU A 134 11.29 20.33 1.94
C LEU A 134 12.57 20.16 2.75
N ALA A 135 12.46 20.35 4.05
CA ALA A 135 13.57 20.24 5.00
C ALA A 135 13.49 18.96 5.83
N THR A 136 12.27 18.46 6.07
CA THR A 136 12.04 17.28 6.91
C THR A 136 11.10 16.31 6.23
N LEU A 137 11.57 15.08 6.01
CA LEU A 137 10.81 13.97 5.46
C LEU A 137 10.90 12.77 6.41
N ASP A 138 9.80 12.43 7.08
CA ASP A 138 9.73 11.28 8.00
C ASP A 138 9.10 10.07 7.29
N LEU A 139 9.92 9.05 7.04
CA LEU A 139 9.57 7.80 6.36
C LEU A 139 9.69 6.57 7.27
N ARG A 140 9.91 6.77 8.57
CA ARG A 140 10.10 5.67 9.52
C ARG A 140 8.91 4.74 9.59
N ASP A 141 9.15 3.56 10.15
CA ASP A 141 8.10 2.61 10.53
C ASP A 141 7.18 2.26 9.34
N ASN A 142 7.79 2.04 8.18
CA ASN A 142 7.15 1.50 6.99
C ASN A 142 7.87 0.17 6.63
N PRO A 143 7.16 -0.81 6.06
CA PRO A 143 7.72 -2.14 5.74
C PRO A 143 8.60 -2.10 4.49
N TRP A 144 9.72 -1.38 4.55
CA TRP A 144 10.57 -1.11 3.39
C TRP A 144 11.21 -2.37 2.81
N GLN A 145 11.05 -2.55 1.51
CA GLN A 145 11.71 -3.57 0.70
C GLN A 145 13.00 -3.00 0.11
N CYS A 146 14.14 -3.29 0.76
CA CYS A 146 15.47 -2.86 0.35
C CYS A 146 16.06 -3.76 -0.73
N ASP A 147 15.50 -3.65 -1.93
CA ASP A 147 15.99 -4.28 -3.17
C ASP A 147 16.54 -3.23 -4.15
N CYS A 148 16.76 -3.64 -5.41
CA CYS A 148 17.32 -2.77 -6.45
C CYS A 148 16.53 -1.47 -6.69
N ARG A 149 15.22 -1.42 -6.38
CA ARG A 149 14.39 -0.23 -6.58
C ARG A 149 14.74 0.89 -5.60
N MET A 150 15.38 0.56 -4.46
CA MET A 150 15.78 1.52 -3.44
C MET A 150 17.13 2.17 -3.72
N ILE A 151 17.86 1.73 -4.77
CA ILE A 151 19.18 2.27 -5.15
C ILE A 151 19.16 3.81 -5.30
N PRO A 152 18.22 4.43 -6.05
CA PRO A 152 18.20 5.88 -6.21
C PRO A 152 18.08 6.64 -4.88
N PHE A 153 17.41 6.04 -3.89
CA PHE A 153 17.09 6.70 -2.63
C PHE A 153 18.15 6.50 -1.55
N LYS A 154 19.16 5.65 -1.80
CA LYS A 154 20.24 5.41 -0.85
C LYS A 154 21.08 6.67 -0.57
N SER A 155 21.35 7.48 -1.59
CA SER A 155 22.18 8.70 -1.49
C SER A 155 21.38 10.01 -1.40
N HIS A 156 20.12 10.02 -1.83
CA HIS A 156 19.31 11.24 -1.91
C HIS A 156 18.83 11.77 -0.57
N PHE A 157 18.84 10.94 0.48
CA PHE A 157 18.36 11.34 1.80
C PHE A 157 19.44 11.11 2.86
N SER A 158 20.07 12.22 3.30
CA SER A 158 21.09 12.19 4.36
C SER A 158 20.53 12.06 5.79
N GLU A 159 19.22 12.07 5.99
CA GLU A 159 18.59 11.92 7.33
C GLU A 159 17.48 10.86 7.41
N SER A 160 17.34 9.96 6.44
CA SER A 160 16.22 9.01 6.44
C SER A 160 16.54 7.70 7.16
N GLU A 161 15.91 7.48 8.30
CA GLU A 161 15.82 6.22 9.07
C GLU A 161 15.01 5.13 8.33
N ILE A 162 15.28 4.90 7.04
CA ILE A 162 14.71 3.77 6.30
C ILE A 162 15.34 2.50 6.87
N ILE A 163 14.59 1.84 7.73
CA ILE A 163 14.91 0.52 8.27
C ILE A 163 14.26 -0.50 7.35
N CYS A 164 15.07 -1.38 6.79
CA CYS A 164 14.63 -2.43 5.90
C CYS A 164 13.85 -3.49 6.68
N GLU A 165 12.70 -3.88 6.14
CA GLU A 165 11.91 -5.01 6.65
C GLU A 165 12.16 -6.25 5.80
N GLU A 166 12.30 -6.06 4.48
CA GLU A 166 12.59 -7.10 3.51
C GLU A 166 13.71 -6.67 2.55
N PRO A 167 14.39 -7.60 1.86
CA PRO A 167 14.36 -9.05 2.11
C PRO A 167 14.89 -9.38 3.51
N GLY A 168 14.42 -10.48 4.12
CA GLY A 168 14.75 -10.85 5.51
C GLY A 168 16.23 -10.79 5.92
N LYS A 169 17.19 -10.94 4.98
CA LYS A 169 18.63 -10.74 5.21
C LYS A 169 19.01 -9.32 5.68
N PHE A 170 18.18 -8.32 5.39
CA PHE A 170 18.39 -6.92 5.75
C PHE A 170 17.44 -6.44 6.84
N ARG A 171 16.60 -7.31 7.41
CA ARG A 171 15.62 -6.92 8.41
C ARG A 171 16.27 -6.17 9.57
N GLY A 172 15.75 -4.99 9.91
CA GLY A 172 16.28 -4.12 10.95
C GLY A 172 17.53 -3.31 10.57
N GLN A 173 18.08 -3.49 9.38
CA GLN A 173 19.24 -2.72 8.91
C GLN A 173 18.81 -1.41 8.27
N LYS A 174 19.63 -0.37 8.43
CA LYS A 174 19.44 0.90 7.73
C LYS A 174 19.86 0.77 6.27
N LEU A 175 19.05 1.29 5.34
CA LEU A 175 19.33 1.27 3.91
C LEU A 175 20.72 1.82 3.56
N GLN A 176 21.18 2.87 4.26
CA GLN A 176 22.48 3.50 4.00
C GLN A 176 23.67 2.55 4.26
N HIS A 177 23.51 1.61 5.21
CA HIS A 177 24.57 0.67 5.58
C HIS A 177 24.67 -0.54 4.64
N ILE A 178 23.70 -0.72 3.74
CA ILE A 178 23.71 -1.82 2.79
C ILE A 178 24.55 -1.43 1.58
N GLU A 179 25.54 -2.26 1.23
CA GLU A 179 26.35 -2.06 0.03
C GLU A 179 25.49 -2.06 -1.24
N LEU A 180 25.83 -1.19 -2.21
CA LEU A 180 25.02 -1.04 -3.43
C LEU A 180 24.85 -2.35 -4.20
N GLY A 181 25.89 -3.19 -4.27
CA GLY A 181 25.84 -4.48 -4.95
C GLY A 181 24.91 -5.51 -4.29
N ASN A 182 24.49 -5.27 -3.05
CA ASN A 182 23.61 -6.17 -2.30
C ASN A 182 22.11 -5.84 -2.49
N LEU A 183 21.80 -4.65 -3.02
CA LEU A 183 20.46 -4.21 -3.40
C LEU A 183 20.10 -4.76 -4.79
N ILE A 184 19.74 -6.04 -4.83
CA ILE A 184 19.44 -6.75 -6.08
C ILE A 184 17.95 -7.04 -6.20
N CYS A 185 17.51 -7.22 -7.45
CA CYS A 185 16.22 -7.80 -7.75
C CYS A 185 16.43 -9.10 -8.55
N GLU A 186 15.61 -10.10 -8.26
CA GLU A 186 15.69 -11.42 -8.84
C GLU A 186 14.34 -11.79 -9.44
N LYS A 187 14.36 -12.24 -10.70
CA LYS A 187 13.19 -12.80 -11.36
C LYS A 187 12.68 -14.01 -10.59
N PRO A 188 11.35 -14.22 -10.49
CA PRO A 188 10.80 -15.32 -9.73
C PRO A 188 11.22 -16.67 -10.30
N LYS A 189 11.49 -17.64 -9.43
CA LYS A 189 11.75 -19.04 -9.80
C LYS A 189 10.85 -19.96 -8.98
N ILE A 190 10.10 -20.84 -9.64
CA ILE A 190 9.35 -21.89 -8.93
C ILE A 190 10.34 -22.91 -8.39
N VAL A 191 10.42 -23.01 -7.07
CA VAL A 191 11.28 -23.97 -6.35
C VAL A 191 10.59 -25.33 -6.24
N GLY A 192 9.26 -25.35 -6.17
CA GLY A 192 8.51 -26.59 -6.19
C GLY A 192 7.01 -26.36 -6.32
N PHE A 193 6.35 -27.22 -7.11
CA PHE A 193 4.89 -27.24 -7.22
C PHE A 193 4.40 -28.68 -7.09
N GLN A 194 3.77 -28.98 -5.97
CA GLN A 194 3.44 -30.36 -5.59
C GLN A 194 2.14 -30.44 -4.80
N ARG A 195 1.62 -31.65 -4.68
CA ARG A 195 0.51 -31.97 -3.78
C ARG A 195 0.98 -31.94 -2.32
N GLY A 196 0.09 -31.56 -1.40
CA GLY A 196 0.27 -31.78 0.04
C GLY A 196 0.35 -33.28 0.38
N LYS A 197 0.79 -33.61 1.61
CA LYS A 197 1.07 -34.99 2.05
C LYS A 197 -0.02 -36.00 1.64
N ASP A 198 0.43 -37.18 1.20
CA ASP A 198 -0.29 -38.31 0.63
C ASP A 198 -1.71 -38.54 1.14
N VAL A 199 -2.69 -37.98 0.42
CA VAL A 199 -4.08 -38.44 0.46
C VAL A 199 -4.35 -39.06 -0.90
N THR A 200 -4.75 -40.33 -0.92
CA THR A 200 -5.34 -40.95 -2.11
C THR A 200 -6.53 -40.10 -2.54
N LEU A 201 -6.43 -39.53 -3.75
CA LEU A 201 -7.44 -38.63 -4.27
C LEU A 201 -8.63 -39.47 -4.72
N PHE A 202 -9.74 -39.34 -4.00
CA PHE A 202 -11.06 -39.86 -4.35
C PHE A 202 -12.03 -38.69 -4.50
N SER A 203 -13.14 -38.91 -5.21
CA SER A 203 -14.19 -37.90 -5.30
C SER A 203 -14.73 -37.57 -3.90
N GLY A 204 -14.89 -36.28 -3.61
CA GLY A 204 -15.31 -35.78 -2.30
C GLY A 204 -14.16 -35.38 -1.36
N ASN A 205 -12.92 -35.81 -1.61
CA ASN A 205 -11.77 -35.40 -0.80
C ASN A 205 -11.31 -33.96 -1.11
N ALA A 206 -10.41 -33.42 -0.26
CA ALA A 206 -9.76 -32.14 -0.49
C ALA A 206 -8.37 -32.32 -1.13
N LEU A 207 -8.10 -31.58 -2.20
CA LEU A 207 -6.78 -31.48 -2.82
C LEU A 207 -6.02 -30.30 -2.20
N HIS A 208 -4.86 -30.58 -1.64
CA HIS A 208 -3.93 -29.56 -1.17
C HIS A 208 -2.82 -29.37 -2.19
N LEU A 209 -2.61 -28.14 -2.65
CA LEU A 209 -1.54 -27.75 -3.55
C LEU A 209 -0.58 -26.80 -2.85
N ILE A 210 0.71 -27.04 -3.02
CA ILE A 210 1.77 -26.21 -2.44
C ILE A 210 2.63 -25.73 -3.60
N CYS A 211 2.62 -24.41 -3.83
CA CYS A 211 3.54 -23.77 -4.74
C CYS A 211 4.53 -22.89 -3.98
N LYS A 212 5.81 -23.20 -4.11
CA LYS A 212 6.91 -22.43 -3.51
C LYS A 212 7.69 -21.75 -4.61
N ALA A 213 7.88 -20.44 -4.49
CA ALA A 213 8.73 -19.67 -5.38
C ALA A 213 9.74 -18.84 -4.60
N SER A 214 10.90 -18.62 -5.21
CA SER A 214 11.88 -17.62 -4.79
C SER A 214 11.83 -16.42 -5.74
N GLY A 215 12.43 -15.30 -5.32
CA GLY A 215 12.49 -14.05 -6.09
C GLY A 215 12.66 -12.87 -5.15
N ILE A 216 13.20 -11.77 -5.66
CA ILE A 216 13.36 -10.51 -4.93
C ILE A 216 12.83 -9.39 -5.82
N PRO A 217 11.76 -8.67 -5.43
CA PRO A 217 10.91 -8.88 -4.26
C PRO A 217 10.25 -10.26 -4.26
N LYS A 218 9.77 -10.68 -3.09
CA LYS A 218 8.98 -11.91 -2.95
C LYS A 218 7.84 -11.89 -3.97
N PRO A 219 7.71 -12.93 -4.82
CA PRO A 219 6.72 -12.93 -5.89
C PRO A 219 5.31 -13.21 -5.36
N ASP A 220 4.33 -12.63 -6.06
CA ASP A 220 2.92 -12.99 -5.92
C ASP A 220 2.67 -14.34 -6.59
N ILE A 221 1.94 -15.22 -5.90
CA ILE A 221 1.61 -16.56 -6.38
C ILE A 221 0.18 -16.57 -6.92
N THR A 222 0.02 -17.05 -8.14
CA THR A 222 -1.26 -17.25 -8.82
C THR A 222 -1.34 -18.70 -9.26
N VAL A 223 -2.47 -19.38 -9.02
CA VAL A 223 -2.68 -20.74 -9.50
C VAL A 223 -3.91 -20.80 -10.40
N ILE A 224 -3.72 -21.39 -11.58
CA ILE A 224 -4.75 -21.61 -12.57
C ILE A 224 -5.24 -23.05 -12.45
N LEU A 225 -6.55 -23.20 -12.28
CA LEU A 225 -7.24 -24.48 -12.20
C LEU A 225 -7.34 -25.13 -13.59
N PRO A 226 -7.61 -26.45 -13.70
CA PRO A 226 -7.83 -27.11 -14.99
C PRO A 226 -8.94 -26.48 -15.85
N SER A 227 -9.90 -25.82 -15.21
CA SER A 227 -10.96 -25.04 -15.87
C SER A 227 -10.47 -23.74 -16.52
N GLY A 228 -9.21 -23.35 -16.33
CA GLY A 228 -8.64 -22.08 -16.79
C GLY A 228 -8.89 -20.89 -15.85
N ARG A 229 -9.62 -21.08 -14.75
CA ARG A 229 -9.93 -20.00 -13.79
C ARG A 229 -8.77 -19.78 -12.81
N ASN A 230 -8.56 -18.53 -12.41
CA ASN A 230 -7.61 -18.16 -11.37
C ASN A 230 -8.17 -18.51 -9.99
N ALA A 231 -7.51 -19.42 -9.26
CA ALA A 231 -7.88 -19.82 -7.91
C ALA A 231 -7.92 -18.63 -6.94
N THR A 232 -7.02 -17.67 -7.07
CA THR A 232 -6.97 -16.46 -6.24
C THR A 232 -8.18 -15.55 -6.46
N SER A 233 -8.73 -15.52 -7.67
CA SER A 233 -9.93 -14.73 -7.99
C SER A 233 -11.23 -15.46 -7.65
N VAL A 234 -11.18 -16.79 -7.52
CA VAL A 234 -12.36 -17.64 -7.30
C VAL A 234 -12.63 -17.86 -5.81
N SER A 235 -11.68 -17.54 -4.91
CA SER A 235 -11.72 -17.79 -3.46
C SER A 235 -13.14 -17.86 -2.87
N ASP A 236 -13.72 -19.06 -2.87
CA ASP A 236 -15.06 -19.39 -2.40
C ASP A 236 -14.96 -20.50 -1.34
N GLU A 237 -16.09 -21.00 -0.82
CA GLU A 237 -16.05 -22.07 0.19
C GLU A 237 -15.38 -23.35 -0.32
N ARG A 238 -15.28 -23.55 -1.64
CA ARG A 238 -14.72 -24.74 -2.26
C ARG A 238 -13.22 -24.61 -2.55
N VAL A 239 -12.77 -23.47 -3.08
CA VAL A 239 -11.36 -23.21 -3.40
C VAL A 239 -10.84 -22.12 -2.48
N THR A 240 -10.01 -22.50 -1.51
CA THR A 240 -9.43 -21.55 -0.55
C THR A 240 -7.94 -21.37 -0.80
N VAL A 241 -7.47 -20.12 -0.81
CA VAL A 241 -6.05 -19.77 -0.93
C VAL A 241 -5.55 -19.25 0.42
N ASN A 242 -4.55 -19.91 0.99
CA ASN A 242 -3.95 -19.53 2.27
C ASN A 242 -2.84 -18.48 2.08
N GLU A 243 -2.56 -17.68 3.10
CA GLU A 243 -1.53 -16.63 3.11
C GLU A 243 -0.11 -17.16 2.80
N ASN A 244 0.13 -18.44 3.07
CA ASN A 244 1.40 -19.12 2.77
C ASN A 244 1.52 -19.59 1.31
N GLY A 245 0.53 -19.30 0.45
CA GLY A 245 0.49 -19.71 -0.95
C GLY A 245 0.03 -21.16 -1.19
N SER A 246 -0.48 -21.85 -0.17
CA SER A 246 -1.14 -23.15 -0.35
C SER A 246 -2.60 -22.98 -0.78
N ILE A 247 -3.04 -23.83 -1.71
CA ILE A 247 -4.42 -23.83 -2.21
C ILE A 247 -5.09 -25.13 -1.79
N VAL A 248 -6.33 -25.02 -1.35
CA VAL A 248 -7.16 -26.17 -0.99
C VAL A 248 -8.38 -26.16 -1.89
N VAL A 249 -8.58 -27.24 -2.65
CA VAL A 249 -9.80 -27.49 -3.43
C VAL A 249 -10.59 -28.57 -2.72
N ARG A 250 -11.71 -28.21 -2.11
CA ARG A 250 -12.61 -29.11 -1.38
C ARG A 250 -13.57 -29.80 -2.35
N TYR A 251 -14.08 -30.96 -1.93
CA TYR A 251 -15.10 -31.74 -2.66
C TYR A 251 -14.71 -32.00 -4.12
N LEU A 252 -13.59 -32.70 -4.33
CA LEU A 252 -13.09 -32.99 -5.67
C LEU A 252 -14.12 -33.74 -6.53
N THR A 253 -14.24 -33.27 -7.76
CA THR A 253 -15.06 -33.85 -8.83
C THR A 253 -14.18 -34.29 -10.00
N LYS A 254 -14.75 -35.03 -10.96
CA LYS A 254 -14.02 -35.41 -12.18
C LYS A 254 -13.52 -34.21 -13.00
N THR A 255 -14.16 -33.04 -12.88
CA THR A 255 -13.74 -31.82 -13.59
C THR A 255 -12.55 -31.11 -12.96
N ASP A 256 -12.19 -31.49 -11.72
CA ASP A 256 -10.98 -30.98 -11.05
C ASP A 256 -9.72 -31.79 -11.40
N VAL A 257 -9.88 -32.90 -12.14
CA VAL A 257 -8.77 -33.67 -12.71
C VAL A 257 -8.20 -32.90 -13.89
N GLY A 258 -6.87 -32.79 -13.95
CA GLY A 258 -6.20 -32.18 -15.07
C GLY A 258 -4.96 -31.39 -14.67
N LEU A 259 -4.60 -30.43 -15.54
CA LEU A 259 -3.39 -29.64 -15.42
C LEU A 259 -3.62 -28.39 -14.58
N TYR A 260 -2.91 -28.29 -13.47
CA TYR A 260 -2.80 -27.07 -12.69
C TYR A 260 -1.56 -26.31 -13.11
N VAL A 261 -1.62 -24.98 -13.10
CA VAL A 261 -0.46 -24.11 -13.39
C VAL A 261 -0.23 -23.20 -12.20
N CYS A 262 0.96 -23.25 -11.60
CA CYS A 262 1.40 -22.23 -10.68
C CYS A 262 2.25 -21.20 -11.41
N MET A 263 1.92 -19.93 -11.23
CA MET A 263 2.64 -18.78 -11.76
C MET A 263 3.12 -17.92 -10.59
N ALA A 264 4.39 -17.55 -10.61
CA ALA A 264 4.99 -16.60 -9.67
C ALA A 264 5.42 -15.34 -10.43
N SER A 265 5.04 -14.17 -9.94
CA SER A 265 5.32 -12.88 -10.61
C SER A 265 5.84 -11.83 -9.65
N ASN A 266 6.82 -11.04 -10.10
CA ASN A 266 7.18 -9.77 -9.49
C ASN A 266 7.50 -8.74 -10.60
N HIS A 267 7.91 -7.52 -10.23
CA HIS A 267 8.19 -6.47 -11.21
C HIS A 267 9.33 -6.78 -12.20
N VAL A 268 10.19 -7.76 -11.91
CA VAL A 268 11.29 -8.20 -12.79
C VAL A 268 10.79 -9.19 -13.86
N GLY A 269 9.74 -9.95 -13.55
CA GLY A 269 9.11 -10.87 -14.50
C GLY A 269 8.38 -12.00 -13.81
N SER A 270 8.10 -13.07 -14.57
CA SER A 270 7.33 -14.22 -14.09
C SER A 270 7.97 -15.57 -14.43
N SER A 271 7.62 -16.59 -13.67
CA SER A 271 7.88 -18.00 -13.99
C SER A 271 6.67 -18.85 -13.67
N PHE A 272 6.61 -20.04 -14.26
CA PHE A 272 5.51 -20.97 -14.01
C PHE A 272 6.00 -22.42 -13.92
N ALA A 273 5.19 -23.25 -13.29
CA ALA A 273 5.34 -24.70 -13.26
C ALA A 273 3.95 -25.34 -13.37
N THR A 274 3.90 -26.56 -13.88
CA THR A 274 2.66 -27.30 -14.04
C THR A 274 2.63 -28.53 -13.15
N LEU A 275 1.43 -28.96 -12.77
CA LEU A 275 1.19 -30.17 -11.99
C LEU A 275 -0.05 -30.87 -12.52
N SER A 276 0.11 -32.07 -13.04
CA SER A 276 -1.01 -32.92 -13.41
C SER A 276 -1.57 -33.62 -12.17
N VAL A 277 -2.88 -33.54 -11.99
CA VAL A 277 -3.59 -34.19 -10.89
C VAL A 277 -4.55 -35.21 -11.47
N GLU A 278 -4.42 -36.44 -11.01
CA GLU A 278 -5.28 -37.57 -11.36
C GLU A 278 -5.93 -38.14 -10.09
N ILE A 279 -7.20 -38.54 -10.20
CA ILE A 279 -7.98 -39.22 -9.16
C ILE A 279 -7.94 -40.72 -9.47
N ARG A 280 -7.75 -41.56 -8.45
CA ARG A 280 -7.81 -43.02 -8.59
C ARG A 280 -9.22 -43.55 -8.37
#